data_AF-A0A1Q7ZCP9-F1
#
_entry.id   AF-A0A1Q7ZCP9-F1
#
_cell.length_a   1.000
_cell.length_b   1.000
_cell.length_c   1.000
_cell.angle_alpha   90.00
_cell.angle_beta   90.00
_cell.angle_gamma   90.00
#
_symmetry.space_group_name_H-M   'P 1'
#
loop_
_entity.id
_entity.type
_entity.pdbx_description
1 polymer ?
#
loop_
_entity_poly.entity_id
_entity_poly.type
_entity_poly.pdbx_seq_one_letter_code
_entity_poly.pdbx_strand_id
1 'polypeptide(L)'
;MGDHEVRGGHRDPDLRFHAPPLSAIDLHRLRRERLERLQAAMRAHGADACLFFDSGNVRYATGSTLMTVYSMSASVRCALVPAAGRPILFEHPQSIHVSRGVVEDVRPMRAWEWTDDPSAEAATGSARPLSWLWPGRGSRSSIRGRSRSTRAR
;
A
#
# COMPACT_ATOMS: atom_id res chain seq x y z
N MET A 1 -26.05 -15.91 47.98
CA MET A 1 -25.31 -16.54 46.87
C MET A 1 -26.32 -16.73 45.75
N GLY A 2 -26.40 -15.78 44.81
CA GLY A 2 -27.37 -15.82 43.72
C GLY A 2 -26.70 -16.32 42.45
N ASP A 3 -27.23 -17.39 41.87
CA ASP A 3 -26.70 -18.01 40.66
C ASP A 3 -26.97 -17.08 39.46
N HIS A 4 -25.91 -16.46 38.94
CA HIS A 4 -25.95 -15.74 37.68
C HIS A 4 -25.88 -16.75 36.54
N GLU A 5 -27.05 -17.20 36.07
CA GLU A 5 -27.16 -17.95 34.82
C GLU A 5 -26.78 -17.04 33.65
N VAL A 6 -25.58 -17.25 33.11
CA VAL A 6 -25.10 -16.58 31.90
C VAL A 6 -25.95 -17.10 30.74
N ARG A 7 -26.94 -16.30 30.32
CA ARG A 7 -27.69 -16.55 29.07
C ARG A 7 -26.69 -16.68 27.93
N GLY A 8 -26.45 -17.92 27.48
CA GLY A 8 -25.66 -18.21 26.30
C GLY A 8 -26.28 -17.50 25.10
N GLY A 9 -25.56 -16.55 24.52
CA GLY A 9 -26.02 -15.85 23.32
C GLY A 9 -26.33 -16.86 22.21
N HIS A 10 -27.55 -16.78 21.66
CA HIS A 10 -27.96 -17.54 20.48
C HIS A 10 -27.06 -17.14 19.30
N ARG A 11 -26.04 -17.95 19.01
CA ARG A 11 -25.24 -17.78 17.79
C ARG A 11 -26.09 -18.28 16.63
N ASP A 12 -26.50 -17.37 15.76
CA ASP A 12 -27.16 -17.70 14.50
C ASP A 12 -26.27 -18.69 13.72
N PRO A 13 -26.74 -19.93 13.48
CA PRO A 13 -25.97 -20.95 12.80
C PRO A 13 -25.74 -20.65 11.31
N ASP A 14 -26.48 -19.69 10.75
CA ASP A 14 -26.43 -19.28 9.33
C ASP A 14 -25.48 -18.10 9.09
N LEU A 15 -25.00 -17.44 10.15
CA LEU A 15 -23.99 -16.37 10.06
C LEU A 15 -22.57 -16.92 9.88
N ARG A 16 -22.40 -17.94 9.04
CA ARG A 16 -21.09 -18.53 8.72
C ARG A 16 -20.49 -17.78 7.53
N PHE A 17 -19.42 -17.03 7.77
CA PHE A 17 -18.59 -16.50 6.69
C PHE A 17 -17.87 -17.67 5.99
N HIS A 18 -18.43 -18.17 4.89
CA HIS A 18 -17.75 -19.16 4.05
C HIS A 18 -16.84 -18.42 3.06
N ALA A 19 -15.61 -18.14 3.49
CA ALA A 19 -14.58 -17.68 2.57
C ALA A 19 -14.24 -18.82 1.59
N PRO A 20 -14.23 -18.56 0.26
CA PRO A 20 -13.74 -19.56 -0.68
C PRO A 20 -12.27 -19.90 -0.35
N PRO A 21 -11.85 -21.16 -0.57
CA PRO A 21 -10.44 -21.51 -0.40
C PRO A 21 -9.59 -20.69 -1.37
N LEU A 22 -8.36 -20.36 -0.96
CA LEU A 22 -7.45 -19.54 -1.80
C LEU A 22 -7.20 -20.15 -3.18
N SER A 23 -7.24 -21.49 -3.29
CA SER A 23 -7.11 -22.22 -4.57
C SER A 23 -8.27 -21.96 -5.54
N ALA A 24 -9.44 -21.57 -5.05
CA ALA A 24 -10.59 -21.21 -5.88
C ALA A 24 -10.54 -19.75 -6.36
N ILE A 25 -9.56 -18.96 -5.93
CA ILE A 25 -9.41 -17.54 -6.27
C ILE A 25 -8.24 -17.37 -7.24
N ASP A 26 -8.52 -16.83 -8.42
CA ASP A 26 -7.46 -16.35 -9.31
C ASP A 26 -6.87 -15.04 -8.75
N LEU A 27 -5.80 -15.20 -7.95
CA LEU A 27 -5.10 -14.08 -7.33
C LEU A 27 -4.39 -13.19 -8.36
N HIS A 28 -3.98 -13.71 -9.52
CA HIS A 28 -3.35 -12.90 -10.56
C HIS A 28 -4.37 -11.97 -11.20
N ARG A 29 -5.53 -12.50 -11.58
CA ARG A 29 -6.65 -11.70 -12.07
C ARG A 29 -7.12 -10.68 -11.04
N LEU A 30 -7.30 -11.09 -9.78
CA LEU A 30 -7.73 -10.19 -8.71
C LEU A 30 -6.80 -8.99 -8.53
N ARG A 31 -5.48 -9.23 -8.51
CA ARG A 31 -4.48 -8.15 -8.37
C ARG A 31 -4.51 -7.20 -9.56
N ARG A 32 -4.56 -7.74 -10.78
CA ARG A 32 -4.63 -6.96 -12.02
C ARG A 32 -5.87 -6.04 -12.03
N GLU A 33 -7.05 -6.59 -11.78
CA GLU A 33 -8.31 -5.82 -11.83
C GLU A 33 -8.37 -4.74 -10.73
N ARG A 34 -7.79 -4.98 -9.54
CA ARG A 34 -7.68 -3.96 -8.48
C ARG A 34 -6.79 -2.80 -8.92
N LEU A 35 -5.64 -3.10 -9.52
CA LEU A 35 -4.73 -2.09 -10.04
C LEU A 35 -5.39 -1.26 -11.15
N GLU A 36 -6.07 -1.91 -12.10
CA GLU A 36 -6.79 -1.24 -13.19
C GLU A 36 -7.86 -0.29 -12.66
N ARG A 37 -8.66 -0.73 -11.68
CA ARG A 37 -9.67 0.10 -11.01
C ARG A 37 -9.05 1.29 -10.28
N LEU A 38 -7.96 1.06 -9.55
CA LEU A 38 -7.24 2.12 -8.86
C LEU A 38 -6.71 3.16 -9.86
N GLN A 39 -6.05 2.72 -10.92
CA GLN A 39 -5.50 3.61 -11.95
C GLN A 39 -6.59 4.35 -12.73
N ALA A 40 -7.75 3.73 -12.96
CA ALA A 40 -8.91 4.41 -13.55
C ALA A 40 -9.41 5.55 -12.66
N ALA A 41 -9.53 5.31 -11.35
CA ALA A 41 -9.89 6.35 -10.39
C ALA A 41 -8.83 7.47 -10.35
N MET A 42 -7.55 7.13 -10.33
CA MET A 42 -6.46 8.11 -10.37
C MET A 42 -6.55 9.02 -11.60
N ARG A 43 -6.75 8.45 -12.79
CA ARG A 43 -6.92 9.22 -14.04
C ARG A 43 -8.15 10.12 -13.99
N ALA A 44 -9.28 9.62 -13.48
CA ALA A 44 -10.50 10.40 -13.33
C ALA A 44 -10.32 11.63 -12.41
N HIS A 45 -9.40 11.54 -11.43
CA HIS A 45 -9.05 12.62 -10.52
C HIS A 45 -7.82 13.44 -10.95
N GLY A 46 -7.25 13.18 -12.14
CA GLY A 46 -6.07 13.89 -12.64
C GLY A 46 -4.78 13.61 -11.84
N ALA A 47 -4.68 12.45 -11.20
CA ALA A 47 -3.49 12.02 -10.47
C ALA A 47 -2.58 11.18 -11.37
N ASP A 48 -1.42 11.71 -11.74
CA ASP A 48 -0.41 11.02 -12.56
C ASP A 48 0.29 9.88 -11.79
N ALA A 49 0.37 10.00 -10.46
CA ALA A 49 0.87 8.97 -9.56
C ALA A 49 0.32 9.16 -8.14
N CYS A 50 0.28 8.08 -7.37
CA CYS A 50 -0.09 8.08 -5.96
C CYS A 50 0.93 7.28 -5.14
N LEU A 51 1.21 7.77 -3.93
CA LEU A 51 2.05 7.10 -2.95
C LEU A 51 1.18 6.66 -1.77
N PHE A 52 1.21 5.37 -1.45
CA PHE A 52 0.39 4.78 -0.39
C PHE A 52 1.25 4.23 0.75
N PHE A 53 0.96 4.67 1.96
CA PHE A 53 1.60 4.20 3.20
C PHE A 53 0.73 3.22 3.98
N ASP A 54 -0.58 3.46 3.97
CA ASP A 54 -1.52 2.58 4.67
C ASP A 54 -1.43 1.15 4.12
N SER A 55 -1.30 0.19 5.03
CA SER A 55 -1.09 -1.22 4.70
C SER A 55 -2.26 -1.83 3.90
N GLY A 56 -3.49 -1.35 4.12
CA GLY A 56 -4.68 -1.71 3.36
C GLY A 56 -4.61 -1.21 1.92
N ASN A 57 -4.21 0.04 1.72
CA ASN A 57 -4.01 0.63 0.39
C ASN A 57 -2.84 -0.03 -0.36
N VAL A 58 -1.72 -0.29 0.31
CA VAL A 58 -0.58 -1.02 -0.27
C VAL A 58 -1.02 -2.42 -0.70
N ARG A 59 -1.76 -3.14 0.15
CA ARG A 59 -2.33 -4.45 -0.20
C ARG A 59 -3.31 -4.36 -1.37
N TYR A 60 -4.12 -3.30 -1.44
CA TYR A 60 -5.04 -3.10 -2.55
C TYR A 60 -4.31 -2.92 -3.89
N ALA A 61 -3.31 -2.04 -3.90
CA ALA A 61 -2.55 -1.68 -5.09
C ALA A 61 -1.61 -2.80 -5.57
N THR A 62 -1.03 -3.57 -4.66
CA THR A 62 0.08 -4.50 -4.97
C THR A 62 -0.25 -5.97 -4.70
N GLY A 63 -1.22 -6.26 -3.84
CA GLY A 63 -1.51 -7.61 -3.35
C GLY A 63 -0.57 -8.12 -2.27
N SER A 64 0.49 -7.40 -1.88
CA SER A 64 1.41 -7.82 -0.82
C SER A 64 0.79 -7.61 0.57
N THR A 65 0.87 -8.62 1.44
CA THR A 65 0.21 -8.67 2.77
C THR A 65 1.18 -8.67 3.94
N LEU A 66 2.47 -8.47 3.68
CA LEU A 66 3.51 -8.66 4.68
C LEU A 66 3.49 -7.59 5.75
N MET A 67 3.83 -8.03 6.97
CA MET A 67 4.10 -7.16 8.12
C MET A 67 3.03 -6.08 8.33
N THR A 68 1.76 -6.42 8.08
CA THR A 68 0.67 -5.41 8.05
C THR A 68 0.60 -4.64 9.36
N VAL A 69 0.67 -5.33 10.51
CA VAL A 69 0.66 -4.69 11.84
C VAL A 69 1.90 -3.84 12.10
N TYR A 70 3.10 -4.35 11.79
CA TYR A 70 4.35 -3.60 12.00
C TYR A 70 4.43 -2.36 11.10
N SER A 71 4.01 -2.49 9.84
CA SER A 71 4.03 -1.39 8.85
C SER A 71 3.00 -0.31 9.13
N MET A 72 2.06 -0.53 10.06
CA MET A 72 1.12 0.52 10.50
C MET A 72 1.76 1.50 11.49
N SER A 73 2.78 1.05 12.23
CA SER A 73 3.51 1.87 13.21
C SER A 73 4.92 2.23 12.76
N ALA A 74 5.37 1.69 11.62
CA ALA A 74 6.71 1.92 11.09
C ALA A 74 6.66 2.27 9.60
N SER A 75 7.32 3.36 9.22
CA SER A 75 7.52 3.86 7.86
C SER A 75 8.57 3.04 7.14
N VAL A 76 8.33 1.74 7.02
CA VAL A 76 9.22 0.76 6.37
C VAL A 76 8.64 0.22 5.06
N ARG A 77 7.42 0.66 4.71
CA ARG A 77 6.69 0.18 3.56
C ARG A 77 5.85 1.26 2.90
N CYS A 78 5.90 1.35 1.57
CA CYS A 78 4.96 2.14 0.79
C CYS A 78 4.86 1.63 -0.65
N ALA A 79 3.80 1.99 -1.35
CA ALA A 79 3.62 1.66 -2.77
C ALA A 79 3.50 2.93 -3.60
N LEU A 80 4.35 3.05 -4.61
CA LEU A 80 4.24 4.07 -5.64
C LEU A 80 3.49 3.49 -6.84
N VAL A 81 2.34 4.07 -7.16
CA VAL A 81 1.45 3.63 -8.23
C VAL A 81 1.40 4.72 -9.30
N PRO A 82 1.86 4.46 -10.53
CA PRO A 82 1.64 5.38 -11.66
C PRO A 82 0.20 5.25 -12.18
N ALA A 83 -0.31 6.30 -12.85
CA ALA A 83 -1.63 6.30 -13.47
C ALA A 83 -1.80 5.26 -14.61
N ALA A 84 -0.70 4.70 -15.10
CA ALA A 84 -0.65 3.57 -16.02
C ALA A 84 0.64 2.76 -15.79
N GLY A 85 0.57 1.45 -16.00
CA GLY A 85 1.71 0.55 -15.79
C GLY A 85 1.71 -0.06 -14.40
N ARG A 86 2.90 -0.37 -13.88
CA ARG A 86 3.03 -1.26 -12.72
C ARG A 86 3.42 -0.48 -11.47
N PRO A 87 2.94 -0.91 -10.28
CA PRO A 87 3.35 -0.30 -9.03
C PRO A 87 4.79 -0.70 -8.68
N ILE A 88 5.44 0.15 -7.90
CA ILE A 88 6.70 -0.14 -7.22
C ILE A 88 6.39 -0.30 -5.74
N LEU A 89 6.83 -1.39 -5.14
CA LEU A 89 6.72 -1.63 -3.71
C LEU A 89 8.06 -1.31 -3.04
N PHE A 90 8.05 -0.31 -2.18
CA PHE A 90 9.14 -0.04 -1.26
C PHE A 90 8.87 -0.85 0.01
N GLU A 91 9.83 -1.68 0.41
CA GLU A 91 9.64 -2.72 1.43
C GLU A 91 10.83 -2.76 2.38
N HIS A 92 10.57 -3.20 3.61
CA HIS A 92 11.62 -3.44 4.59
C HIS A 92 12.72 -4.36 4.02
N PRO A 93 14.03 -4.04 4.15
CA PRO A 93 15.10 -4.74 3.42
C PRO A 93 15.13 -6.25 3.68
N GLN A 94 14.82 -6.66 4.91
CA GLN A 94 14.79 -8.08 5.28
C GLN A 94 13.59 -8.83 4.69
N SER A 95 12.58 -8.14 4.18
CA SER A 95 11.32 -8.72 3.70
C SER A 95 11.17 -8.68 2.16
N ILE A 96 12.11 -8.06 1.45
CA ILE A 96 12.09 -7.93 -0.02
C ILE A 96 11.93 -9.30 -0.71
N HIS A 97 12.65 -10.32 -0.23
CA HIS A 97 12.65 -11.66 -0.83
C HIS A 97 11.26 -12.29 -0.82
N VAL A 98 10.44 -12.01 0.19
CA VAL A 98 9.06 -12.49 0.26
C VAL A 98 8.15 -11.68 -0.66
N SER A 99 8.29 -10.35 -0.65
CA SER A 99 7.48 -9.47 -1.49
C SER A 99 7.69 -9.68 -2.99
N ARG A 100 8.87 -10.14 -3.41
CA ARG A 100 9.18 -10.52 -4.81
C ARG A 100 8.35 -11.70 -5.34
N GLY A 101 7.78 -12.51 -4.45
CA GLY A 101 6.83 -13.57 -4.84
C GLY A 101 5.46 -13.02 -5.30
N VAL A 102 5.19 -11.72 -5.09
CA VAL A 102 3.89 -11.10 -5.37
C VAL A 102 4.01 -9.88 -6.29
N VAL A 103 5.05 -9.06 -6.10
CA VAL A 103 5.28 -7.81 -6.83
C VAL A 103 6.62 -7.90 -7.55
N GLU A 104 6.68 -7.43 -8.80
CA GLU A 104 7.91 -7.54 -9.59
C GLU A 104 8.95 -6.47 -9.26
N ASP A 105 8.55 -5.20 -9.13
CA ASP A 105 9.46 -4.12 -8.74
C ASP A 105 9.35 -3.88 -7.24
N VAL A 106 10.27 -4.49 -6.49
CA VAL A 106 10.40 -4.34 -5.04
C VAL A 106 11.75 -3.73 -4.72
N ARG A 107 11.73 -2.62 -3.98
CA ARG A 107 12.90 -1.82 -3.61
C ARG A 107 13.01 -1.70 -2.09
N PRO A 108 14.22 -1.57 -1.54
CA PRO A 108 14.40 -1.38 -0.11
C PRO A 108 13.85 -0.03 0.36
N MET A 109 13.29 -0.04 1.56
CA MET A 109 12.86 1.14 2.31
C MET A 109 13.37 1.03 3.74
N ARG A 110 14.20 1.98 4.15
CA ARG A 110 14.61 2.10 5.55
C ARG A 110 13.57 2.90 6.31
N ALA A 111 13.36 2.56 7.58
CA ALA A 111 12.57 3.39 8.48
C ALA A 111 13.27 4.75 8.60
N TRP A 112 12.57 5.83 8.29
CA TRP A 112 13.10 7.19 8.40
C TRP A 112 12.55 7.94 9.61
N GLU A 113 11.55 7.41 10.28
CA GLU A 113 10.87 8.13 11.37
C GLU A 113 11.69 8.20 12.67
N TRP A 114 12.77 7.41 12.76
CA TRP A 114 13.73 7.41 13.87
C TRP A 114 15.14 7.84 13.44
N THR A 115 15.29 8.48 12.28
CA THR A 115 16.60 8.94 11.77
C THR A 115 16.76 10.44 11.96
N ASP A 116 17.93 10.87 12.43
CA ASP A 116 18.25 12.30 12.65
C ASP A 116 18.31 13.12 11.35
N ASP A 117 18.61 12.48 10.21
CA ASP A 117 18.57 13.08 8.88
C ASP A 117 17.87 12.15 7.86
N PRO A 118 16.54 12.24 7.75
CA PRO A 118 15.79 11.42 6.79
C PRO A 118 16.13 11.75 5.32
N SER A 119 16.70 12.94 5.04
CA SER A 119 17.08 13.33 3.69
C SER A 119 18.38 12.65 3.25
N ALA A 120 19.35 12.51 4.15
CA ALA A 120 20.59 11.77 3.91
C ALA A 120 20.34 10.26 3.72
N GLU A 121 19.45 9.68 4.52
CA GLU A 121 19.01 8.29 4.38
C GLU A 121 18.31 8.05 3.03
N ALA A 122 17.40 8.96 2.64
CA ALA A 122 16.72 8.90 1.34
C ALA A 122 17.68 9.03 0.14
N ALA A 123 18.75 9.84 0.26
CA ALA A 123 19.76 9.99 -0.78
C ALA A 123 20.63 8.73 -0.97
N THR A 124 20.84 7.96 0.10
CA THR A 124 21.63 6.71 0.07
C THR A 124 20.86 5.56 -0.60
N GLY A 125 19.53 5.58 -0.53
CA GLY A 125 18.64 4.59 -1.15
C GLY A 125 18.42 4.85 -2.65
N SER A 126 19.44 4.62 -3.50
CA SER A 126 19.35 4.66 -4.97
C SER A 126 18.30 5.64 -5.52
N ALA A 127 18.39 6.91 -5.12
CA ALA A 127 17.41 7.93 -5.50
C ALA A 127 17.59 8.29 -6.97
N ARG A 128 17.08 7.44 -7.87
CA ARG A 128 16.84 7.86 -9.24
C ARG A 128 15.69 8.87 -9.18
N PRO A 129 15.79 10.03 -9.86
CA PRO A 129 14.72 11.00 -9.85
C PRO A 129 13.43 10.36 -10.35
N LEU A 130 12.28 10.74 -9.77
CA LEU A 130 10.96 10.22 -10.15
C LEU A 130 10.68 10.36 -11.66
N SER A 131 11.40 11.25 -12.36
CA SER A 131 11.38 11.39 -13.82
C SER A 131 11.69 10.09 -14.57
N TRP A 132 12.47 9.18 -13.98
CA TRP A 132 12.82 7.89 -14.59
C TRP A 132 11.65 6.88 -14.61
N LEU A 133 10.60 7.14 -13.85
CA LEU A 133 9.35 6.37 -13.93
C LEU A 133 8.54 6.71 -15.18
N TRP A 134 8.92 7.77 -15.89
CA TRP A 134 8.16 8.29 -17.02
C TRP A 134 9.06 8.60 -18.23
N PRO A 135 9.65 7.58 -18.88
CA PRO A 135 10.39 7.79 -20.12
C PRO A 135 9.42 8.28 -21.21
N GLY A 136 9.38 9.60 -21.48
CA GLY A 136 8.68 10.18 -22.64
C GLY A 136 7.80 11.41 -22.42
N ARG A 137 7.68 12.00 -21.20
CA ARG A 137 6.96 13.29 -21.03
C ARG A 137 7.92 14.39 -20.58
N GLY A 138 8.15 15.37 -21.45
CA GLY A 138 8.90 16.58 -21.12
C GLY A 138 8.22 17.40 -20.02
N SER A 139 8.96 17.65 -18.94
CA SER A 139 8.97 18.86 -18.09
C SER A 139 7.66 19.63 -17.79
N ARG A 140 6.49 19.00 -17.62
CA ARG A 140 5.25 19.75 -17.28
C ARG A 140 4.34 19.19 -16.19
N SER A 141 4.76 18.20 -15.39
CA SER A 141 3.97 17.77 -14.24
C SER A 141 4.51 18.38 -12.94
N SER A 142 3.97 19.54 -12.52
CA SER A 142 4.18 20.03 -11.15
C SER A 142 3.31 19.20 -10.21
N ILE A 143 3.92 18.48 -9.27
CA ILE A 143 3.20 17.89 -8.12
C ILE A 143 2.57 19.05 -7.34
N ARG A 144 1.26 19.27 -7.50
CA ARG A 144 0.51 20.22 -6.65
C ARG A 144 0.03 19.48 -5.41
N GLY A 145 0.81 19.54 -4.35
CA GLY A 145 0.31 19.22 -3.01
C GLY A 145 -0.70 20.27 -2.57
N ARG A 146 -1.96 19.90 -2.38
CA ARG A 146 -2.94 20.74 -1.66
C ARG A 146 -2.98 20.28 -0.21
N SER A 147 -2.23 20.93 0.67
CA SER A 147 -2.45 20.82 2.11
C SER A 147 -3.69 21.63 2.48
N ARG A 148 -4.76 20.98 2.94
CA ARG A 148 -5.83 21.69 3.66
C ARG A 148 -5.33 21.95 5.08
N SER A 149 -4.92 23.19 5.38
CA SER A 149 -4.77 23.61 6.78
C SER A 149 -6.14 24.01 7.30
N THR A 150 -6.74 23.19 8.15
CA THR A 150 -7.81 23.66 9.05
C THR A 150 -7.16 24.51 10.13
N ARG A 151 -7.30 25.84 10.05
CA ARG A 151 -7.12 26.70 11.23
C ARG A 151 -8.35 26.51 12.12
N ALA A 152 -8.14 25.99 13.32
CA ALA A 152 -9.09 26.16 14.40
C ALA A 152 -9.20 27.65 14.74
N ARG A 153 -10.43 28.13 14.92
CA ARG A 153 -10.74 29.43 15.53
C ARG A 153 -10.84 29.27 17.03
#